data_AF-A0A7H9HXE4-F1
#
_entry.id   AF-A0A7H9HXE4-F1
#
_cell.length_a   1.000
_cell.length_b   1.000
_cell.length_c   1.000
_cell.angle_alpha   90.00
_cell.angle_beta   90.00
_cell.angle_gamma   90.00
#
_symmetry.space_group_name_H-M   'P 1'
#
loop_
_entity.id
_entity.type
_entity.pdbx_description
1 polymer ?
#
loop_
_entity_poly.entity_id
_entity_poly.type
_entity_poly.pdbx_seq_one_letter_code
_entity_poly.pdbx_strand_id
1 'polypeptide(L)'
;MGYALTGYPSRSDKRRRRIEHRFHAYDGDRRGRKGKERVQEKSSVEERRVVSLQDLPVEILERIYVFSQDLTLMRSLNKYFYHNLRPSTHLMAKFMWETYSLDLRELLADNKIYLGDDKAILVDSMFDSKIFFDFFRNNYYELPKLFYFIPGWCLNEDGSLIHPDVAVKVIMGLKSHDFPGRFYTAFDNFFLHGGMMDDLGYSFYFERGSHLVEDLLQWVFTEFPPYVKNYDQIEAAISVAYGLTSMSCDFSSGPLLVLLQVLFENKDPPRLQAFVDRLFEEETNDSRIKLFDTFVMNYYSEEADPEDLSDPMLWAELRRLSNMALIEIIERYGGVPQYDVFF
;
A
#
# COMPACT_ATOMS: atom_id res chain seq x y z
N MET A 1 5.30 -14.32 -39.60
CA MET A 1 5.81 -15.13 -38.48
C MET A 1 7.28 -15.42 -38.73
N GLY A 2 8.16 -14.98 -37.84
CA GLY A 2 9.60 -15.23 -37.92
C GLY A 2 10.29 -14.67 -36.68
N TYR A 3 10.59 -15.56 -35.73
CA TYR A 3 11.37 -15.22 -34.53
C TYR A 3 12.86 -15.34 -34.87
N ALA A 4 13.63 -14.29 -34.59
CA ALA A 4 15.09 -14.35 -34.54
C ALA A 4 15.52 -14.62 -33.09
N LEU A 5 15.95 -15.86 -32.83
CA LEU A 5 16.66 -16.25 -31.61
C LEU A 5 18.11 -15.76 -31.73
N THR A 6 18.49 -14.74 -30.95
CA THR A 6 19.89 -14.34 -30.80
C THR A 6 20.59 -15.30 -29.83
N GLY A 7 21.57 -16.02 -30.37
CA GLY A 7 22.32 -17.05 -29.66
C GLY A 7 23.27 -16.48 -28.60
N TYR A 8 23.40 -17.23 -27.50
CA TYR A 8 24.47 -17.13 -26.52
C TYR A 8 25.86 -17.35 -27.16
N PRO A 9 26.90 -16.56 -26.81
CA PRO A 9 28.28 -16.90 -27.14
C PRO A 9 28.75 -18.07 -26.27
N SER A 10 28.86 -19.26 -26.87
CA SER A 10 29.48 -20.44 -26.26
C SER A 10 31.01 -20.27 -26.17
N ARG A 11 31.54 -20.47 -24.96
CA ARG A 11 32.97 -20.47 -24.56
C ARG A 11 33.92 -21.13 -25.58
N SER A 12 35.09 -20.52 -25.78
CA SER A 12 36.10 -20.87 -26.81
C SER A 12 36.97 -22.11 -26.55
N ASP A 13 36.95 -22.73 -25.36
CA ASP A 13 37.97 -23.74 -25.01
C ASP A 13 37.47 -25.18 -24.81
N LYS A 14 36.46 -25.60 -25.57
CA LYS A 14 36.08 -27.02 -25.64
C LYS A 14 36.18 -27.56 -27.06
N ARG A 15 37.38 -27.98 -27.49
CA ARG A 15 37.68 -29.26 -28.18
C ARG A 15 39.05 -29.25 -28.89
N ARG A 16 39.84 -30.31 -28.62
CA ARG A 16 40.94 -30.97 -29.40
C ARG A 16 42.23 -31.00 -28.57
N ARG A 17 42.89 -32.12 -28.27
CA ARG A 17 43.07 -33.49 -28.82
C ARG A 17 43.74 -34.30 -27.67
N ARG A 18 43.87 -35.63 -27.58
CA ARG A 18 43.61 -36.84 -28.36
C ARG A 18 43.73 -37.98 -27.33
N ILE A 19 42.98 -39.04 -27.54
CA ILE A 19 43.09 -40.29 -26.80
C ILE A 19 44.38 -41.00 -27.21
N GLU A 20 45.19 -41.44 -26.26
CA GLU A 20 46.09 -42.59 -26.43
C GLU A 20 45.83 -43.57 -25.27
N HIS A 21 45.24 -44.72 -25.59
CA HIS A 21 45.26 -45.88 -24.72
C HIS A 21 46.61 -46.59 -24.89
N ARG A 22 47.23 -47.05 -23.79
CA ARG A 22 47.54 -48.48 -23.53
C ARG A 22 48.44 -48.69 -22.29
N PHE A 23 47.92 -49.53 -21.39
CA PHE A 23 48.50 -50.57 -20.51
C PHE A 23 49.64 -50.31 -19.50
N HIS A 24 49.43 -50.92 -18.32
CA HIS A 24 50.32 -51.12 -17.17
C HIS A 24 51.60 -51.91 -17.50
N ALA A 25 52.71 -51.57 -16.83
CA ALA A 25 53.62 -52.52 -16.17
C ALA A 25 54.58 -51.80 -15.21
N TYR A 26 55.06 -52.58 -14.25
CA TYR A 26 55.95 -52.31 -13.12
C TYR A 26 57.33 -51.70 -13.44
N ASP A 27 57.92 -51.18 -12.36
CA ASP A 27 59.33 -51.26 -11.94
C ASP A 27 60.33 -50.13 -12.24
N GLY A 28 61.09 -49.83 -11.18
CA GLY A 28 62.55 -49.79 -11.24
C GLY A 28 63.25 -48.58 -11.87
N ASP A 29 63.56 -47.60 -11.02
CA ASP A 29 64.92 -47.09 -10.79
C ASP A 29 65.72 -46.38 -11.93
N ARG A 30 66.52 -45.40 -11.48
CA ARG A 30 67.71 -44.78 -12.11
C ARG A 30 67.58 -43.49 -12.94
N ARG A 31 68.17 -42.47 -12.31
CA ARG A 31 69.29 -41.61 -12.79
C ARG A 31 69.05 -40.72 -14.00
N GLY A 32 68.94 -39.44 -13.68
CA GLY A 32 69.92 -38.45 -14.11
C GLY A 32 69.65 -37.78 -15.45
N ARG A 33 69.24 -36.51 -15.40
CA ARG A 33 69.75 -35.49 -16.30
C ARG A 33 69.53 -34.10 -15.73
N LYS A 34 70.65 -33.49 -15.33
CA LYS A 34 70.82 -32.04 -15.16
C LYS A 34 70.36 -31.34 -16.43
N GLY A 35 69.50 -30.33 -16.29
CA GLY A 35 68.98 -29.60 -17.43
C GLY A 35 68.29 -28.32 -17.03
N LYS A 36 69.12 -27.29 -16.79
CA LYS A 36 68.81 -25.86 -16.88
C LYS A 36 67.82 -25.31 -15.86
N GLU A 37 68.39 -24.62 -14.88
CA GLU A 37 67.80 -23.45 -14.23
C GLU A 37 67.21 -22.53 -15.29
N ARG A 38 65.89 -22.62 -15.48
CA ARG A 38 65.10 -21.46 -15.84
C ARG A 38 64.54 -20.94 -14.54
N VAL A 39 65.09 -19.82 -14.11
CA VAL A 39 64.45 -18.89 -13.16
C VAL A 39 63.06 -18.59 -13.73
N GLN A 40 62.06 -19.37 -13.31
CA GLN A 40 60.69 -18.92 -13.35
C GLN A 40 60.57 -17.96 -12.19
N GLU A 41 60.75 -16.67 -12.48
CA GLU A 41 60.08 -15.63 -11.72
C GLU A 41 58.61 -16.07 -11.61
N LYS A 42 58.24 -16.56 -10.43
CA LYS A 42 56.85 -16.55 -10.00
C LYS A 42 56.49 -15.09 -9.84
N SER A 43 56.14 -14.43 -10.94
CA SER A 43 55.22 -13.32 -10.87
C SER A 43 53.94 -13.89 -10.31
N SER A 44 53.78 -13.81 -8.99
CA SER A 44 52.48 -13.88 -8.34
C SER A 44 51.67 -12.69 -8.85
N VAL A 45 51.13 -12.85 -10.06
CA VAL A 45 49.95 -12.10 -10.46
C VAL A 45 48.89 -12.62 -9.50
N GLU A 46 48.69 -11.89 -8.40
CA GLU A 46 47.46 -11.99 -7.65
C GLU A 46 46.35 -11.81 -8.68
N GLU A 47 45.73 -12.93 -9.09
CA GLU A 47 44.48 -12.88 -9.81
C GLU A 47 43.53 -12.13 -8.89
N ARG A 48 43.39 -10.82 -9.14
CA ARG A 48 42.40 -9.98 -8.49
C ARG A 48 41.08 -10.66 -8.76
N ARG A 49 40.55 -11.37 -7.76
CA ARG A 49 39.21 -11.96 -7.84
C ARG A 49 38.29 -10.83 -8.28
N VAL A 50 37.65 -11.01 -9.43
CA VAL A 50 36.65 -10.07 -9.91
C VAL A 50 35.55 -10.08 -8.87
N VAL A 51 35.49 -9.02 -8.06
CA VAL A 51 34.48 -8.86 -7.02
C VAL A 51 33.14 -8.82 -7.73
N SER A 52 32.38 -9.88 -7.54
CA SER A 52 31.02 -9.98 -8.04
C SER A 52 30.09 -9.34 -7.03
N LEU A 53 28.91 -8.97 -7.50
CA LEU A 53 27.85 -8.43 -6.64
C LEU A 53 27.49 -9.40 -5.49
N GLN A 54 27.66 -10.72 -5.70
CA GLN A 54 27.39 -11.75 -4.69
C GLN A 54 28.45 -11.81 -3.58
N ASP A 55 29.60 -11.14 -3.77
CA ASP A 55 30.66 -11.04 -2.76
C ASP A 55 30.43 -9.86 -1.80
N LEU A 56 29.40 -9.05 -2.04
CA LEU A 56 28.99 -8.00 -1.11
C LEU A 56 28.29 -8.62 0.12
N PRO A 57 28.51 -8.06 1.33
CA PRO A 57 27.70 -8.38 2.50
C PRO A 57 26.21 -8.27 2.18
N VAL A 58 25.42 -9.19 2.73
CA VAL A 58 23.98 -9.29 2.48
C VAL A 58 23.28 -7.97 2.83
N GLU A 59 23.73 -7.30 3.88
CA GLU A 59 23.20 -6.02 4.35
C GLU A 59 23.43 -4.89 3.32
N ILE A 60 24.53 -4.94 2.57
CA ILE A 60 24.83 -3.97 1.52
C ILE A 60 23.99 -4.26 0.27
N LEU A 61 23.82 -5.54 -0.08
CA LEU A 61 22.92 -5.95 -1.16
C LEU A 61 21.47 -5.55 -0.87
N GLU A 62 21.01 -5.79 0.36
CA GLU A 62 19.72 -5.36 0.84
C GLU A 62 19.55 -3.85 0.74
N ARG A 63 20.53 -3.06 1.24
CA ARG A 63 20.49 -1.59 1.14
C ARG A 63 20.43 -1.08 -0.29
N ILE A 64 21.17 -1.68 -1.21
CA ILE A 64 21.20 -1.26 -2.61
C ILE A 64 19.88 -1.58 -3.32
N TYR A 65 19.37 -2.81 -3.18
CA TYR A 65 18.29 -3.29 -4.04
C TYR A 65 16.91 -3.23 -3.42
N VAL A 66 16.79 -3.31 -2.08
CA VAL A 66 15.49 -3.14 -1.43
C VAL A 66 15.01 -1.71 -1.59
N PHE A 67 15.90 -0.72 -1.48
CA PHE A 67 15.51 0.69 -1.49
C PHE A 67 15.61 1.38 -2.86
N SER A 68 16.19 0.75 -3.88
CA SER A 68 16.18 1.29 -5.26
C SER A 68 14.84 1.15 -5.98
N GLN A 69 13.79 0.71 -5.29
CA GLN A 69 12.43 0.43 -5.81
C GLN A 69 12.36 -0.64 -6.93
N ASP A 70 13.49 -1.18 -7.38
CA ASP A 70 13.61 -2.11 -8.51
C ASP A 70 13.76 -3.58 -8.05
N LEU A 71 13.01 -3.92 -7.00
CA LEU A 71 13.06 -5.19 -6.28
C LEU A 71 12.64 -6.39 -7.11
N THR A 72 11.75 -6.19 -8.08
CA THR A 72 11.10 -7.25 -8.85
C THR A 72 12.04 -7.90 -9.85
N LEU A 73 12.92 -7.11 -10.49
CA LEU A 73 13.83 -7.64 -11.50
C LEU A 73 14.95 -8.47 -10.86
N MET A 74 15.60 -7.97 -9.80
CA MET A 74 16.75 -8.66 -9.18
C MET A 74 16.39 -9.92 -8.39
N ARG A 75 15.22 -9.96 -7.73
CA ARG A 75 14.73 -11.17 -7.05
C ARG A 75 14.47 -12.33 -8.01
N SER A 76 14.17 -12.04 -9.27
CA SER A 76 13.86 -13.05 -10.29
C SER A 76 15.10 -13.72 -10.91
N LEU A 77 16.29 -13.13 -10.74
CA LEU A 77 17.51 -13.58 -11.42
C LEU A 77 18.11 -14.85 -10.79
N ASN A 78 18.04 -15.02 -9.47
CA ASN A 78 18.61 -16.19 -8.78
C ASN A 78 18.03 -16.37 -7.37
N LYS A 79 17.91 -17.62 -6.91
CA LYS A 79 17.53 -18.02 -5.54
C LYS A 79 18.36 -17.31 -4.45
N TYR A 80 19.65 -17.06 -4.71
CA TYR A 80 20.51 -16.32 -3.78
C TYR A 80 19.98 -14.90 -3.52
N PHE A 81 19.69 -14.13 -4.58
CA PHE A 81 19.13 -12.79 -4.46
C PHE A 81 17.66 -12.83 -4.00
N TYR A 82 16.90 -13.86 -4.34
CA TYR A 82 15.56 -14.04 -3.80
C TYR A 82 15.55 -14.12 -2.27
N HIS A 83 16.45 -14.92 -1.69
CA HIS A 83 16.56 -15.07 -0.24
C HIS A 83 17.15 -13.83 0.44
N ASN A 84 18.17 -13.23 -0.16
CA ASN A 84 18.90 -12.10 0.43
C ASN A 84 18.26 -10.74 0.18
N LEU A 85 17.35 -10.58 -0.79
CA LEU A 85 16.68 -9.31 -1.06
C LEU A 85 15.24 -9.28 -0.56
N ARG A 86 14.83 -10.27 0.26
CA ARG A 86 13.54 -10.24 0.93
C ARG A 86 13.66 -9.26 2.10
N PRO A 87 12.79 -8.24 2.21
CA PRO A 87 12.90 -7.27 3.29
C PRO A 87 12.60 -8.01 4.59
N SER A 88 13.59 -8.13 5.48
CA SER A 88 13.36 -8.65 6.82
C SER A 88 12.74 -7.56 7.70
N THR A 89 11.89 -7.93 8.66
CA THR A 89 11.29 -6.99 9.61
C THR A 89 12.37 -6.16 10.33
N HIS A 90 13.47 -6.81 10.71
CA HIS A 90 14.60 -6.14 11.36
C HIS A 90 15.26 -5.08 10.46
N LEU A 91 15.50 -5.39 9.19
CA LEU A 91 16.08 -4.43 8.24
C LEU A 91 15.12 -3.26 7.98
N MET A 92 13.83 -3.54 7.79
CA MET A 92 12.81 -2.51 7.59
C MET A 92 12.72 -1.57 8.79
N ALA A 93 12.64 -2.12 10.00
CA ALA A 93 12.66 -1.34 11.23
C ALA A 93 13.95 -0.51 11.32
N LYS A 94 15.13 -1.12 11.15
CA LYS A 94 16.41 -0.40 11.20
C LYS A 94 16.47 0.78 10.23
N PHE A 95 16.05 0.57 8.98
CA PHE A 95 16.07 1.64 7.98
C PHE A 95 15.04 2.73 8.26
N MET A 96 13.85 2.33 8.72
CA MET A 96 12.82 3.26 9.18
C MET A 96 13.39 4.18 10.25
N TRP A 97 14.05 3.61 11.26
CA TRP A 97 14.74 4.36 12.31
C TRP A 97 15.86 5.25 11.76
N GLU A 98 16.68 4.77 10.85
CA GLU A 98 17.79 5.55 10.28
C GLU A 98 17.32 6.71 9.39
N THR A 99 16.17 6.58 8.70
CA THR A 99 15.78 7.49 7.62
C THR A 99 14.59 8.39 7.97
N TYR A 100 13.63 7.86 8.70
CA TYR A 100 12.35 8.54 8.96
C TYR A 100 12.18 8.93 10.42
N SER A 101 13.11 8.56 11.32
CA SER A 101 13.02 9.03 12.70
C SER A 101 13.63 10.42 12.86
N LEU A 102 13.00 11.23 13.70
CA LEU A 102 13.44 12.57 14.03
C LEU A 102 13.84 12.64 15.50
N ASP A 103 15.00 13.24 15.74
CA ASP A 103 15.43 13.61 17.09
C ASP A 103 15.03 15.07 17.38
N LEU A 104 13.92 15.25 18.07
CA LEU A 104 13.39 16.56 18.43
C LEU A 104 13.62 16.92 19.91
N ARG A 105 14.56 16.24 20.59
CA ARG A 105 14.77 16.39 22.04
C ARG A 105 15.01 17.83 22.49
N GLU A 106 15.79 18.59 21.75
CA GLU A 106 16.07 20.01 22.06
C GLU A 106 14.79 20.86 21.98
N LEU A 107 14.05 20.73 20.87
CA LEU A 107 12.78 21.44 20.66
C LEU A 107 11.76 21.11 21.76
N LEU A 108 11.69 19.85 22.16
CA LEU A 108 10.77 19.39 23.20
C LEU A 108 11.15 19.91 24.58
N ALA A 109 12.45 19.95 24.90
CA ALA A 109 12.96 20.52 26.14
C ALA A 109 12.63 22.01 26.24
N ASP A 110 12.82 22.77 25.16
CA ASP A 110 12.49 24.21 25.10
C ASP A 110 10.99 24.46 25.32
N ASN A 111 10.13 23.57 24.81
CA ASN A 111 8.68 23.65 24.97
C ASN A 111 8.14 22.93 26.22
N LYS A 112 9.02 22.36 27.06
CA LYS A 112 8.66 21.60 28.28
C LYS A 112 7.71 20.43 28.00
N ILE A 113 7.90 19.76 26.87
CA ILE A 113 7.13 18.58 26.46
C ILE A 113 7.96 17.33 26.76
N TYR A 114 7.36 16.36 27.46
CA TYR A 114 7.97 15.07 27.72
C TYR A 114 7.32 14.01 26.82
N LEU A 115 8.09 13.43 25.90
CA LEU A 115 7.72 12.14 25.33
C LEU A 115 8.09 11.06 26.34
N GLY A 116 7.17 10.14 26.61
CA GLY A 116 7.52 8.92 27.32
C GLY A 116 8.66 8.19 26.60
N ASP A 117 9.53 7.51 27.35
CA ASP A 117 10.74 6.87 26.82
C ASP A 117 10.48 5.85 25.69
N ASP A 118 9.26 5.35 25.59
CA ASP A 118 8.83 4.38 24.58
C ASP A 118 8.28 5.03 23.29
N LYS A 119 8.17 6.36 23.23
CA LYS A 119 7.59 7.04 22.08
C LYS A 119 8.65 7.63 21.15
N ALA A 120 8.49 7.37 19.86
CA ALA A 120 9.31 7.88 18.80
C ALA A 120 8.55 8.81 17.86
N ILE A 121 9.29 9.64 17.13
CA ILE A 121 8.76 10.61 16.19
C ILE A 121 9.23 10.19 14.81
N LEU A 122 8.28 9.92 13.92
CA LEU A 122 8.50 9.49 12.54
C LEU A 122 7.96 10.52 11.56
N VAL A 123 8.47 10.53 10.34
CA VAL A 123 7.93 11.34 9.23
C VAL A 123 6.88 10.54 8.47
N ASP A 124 5.72 11.13 8.20
CA ASP A 124 4.60 10.50 7.48
C ASP A 124 4.96 10.09 6.03
N SER A 125 5.89 10.79 5.38
CA SER A 125 6.38 10.50 4.02
C SER A 125 6.93 9.07 3.86
N MET A 126 7.18 8.35 4.95
CA MET A 126 7.47 6.92 4.90
C MET A 126 6.34 6.13 4.22
N PHE A 127 5.09 6.56 4.35
CA PHE A 127 3.94 5.90 3.73
C PHE A 127 3.90 6.10 2.21
N ASP A 128 4.62 7.08 1.66
CA ASP A 128 4.77 7.24 0.21
C ASP A 128 5.61 6.11 -0.40
N SER A 129 6.51 5.52 0.39
CA SER A 129 7.27 4.34 -0.02
C SER A 129 6.38 3.10 0.01
N LYS A 130 6.20 2.48 -1.18
CA LYS A 130 5.41 1.25 -1.31
C LYS A 130 5.88 0.15 -0.36
N ILE A 131 7.19 0.04 -0.16
CA ILE A 131 7.79 -1.02 0.66
C ILE A 131 7.41 -0.84 2.12
N PHE A 132 7.47 0.40 2.64
CA PHE A 132 7.08 0.69 4.02
C PHE A 132 5.58 0.56 4.19
N PHE A 133 4.78 1.05 3.25
CA PHE A 133 3.34 0.86 3.28
C PHE A 133 2.94 -0.62 3.31
N ASP A 134 3.51 -1.44 2.42
CA ASP A 134 3.26 -2.89 2.39
C ASP A 134 3.77 -3.57 3.67
N PHE A 135 4.91 -3.13 4.21
CA PHE A 135 5.44 -3.65 5.47
C PHE A 135 4.46 -3.38 6.61
N PHE A 136 3.98 -2.15 6.73
CA PHE A 136 3.05 -1.72 7.77
C PHE A 136 1.69 -2.38 7.68
N ARG A 137 1.15 -2.54 6.47
CA ARG A 137 -0.08 -3.32 6.25
C ARG A 137 0.03 -4.73 6.83
N ASN A 138 1.20 -5.37 6.69
CA ASN A 138 1.43 -6.73 7.19
C ASN A 138 1.86 -6.81 8.66
N ASN A 139 2.31 -5.70 9.26
CA ASN A 139 2.85 -5.65 10.63
C ASN A 139 2.22 -4.48 11.42
N TYR A 140 0.94 -4.20 11.18
CA TYR A 140 0.29 -2.97 11.65
C TYR A 140 0.24 -2.83 13.19
N TYR A 141 0.33 -3.95 13.90
CA TYR A 141 0.42 -3.98 15.36
C TYR A 141 1.66 -3.23 15.91
N GLU A 142 2.64 -2.88 15.07
CA GLU A 142 3.84 -2.13 15.44
C GLU A 142 3.68 -0.60 15.33
N LEU A 143 2.70 -0.09 14.59
CA LEU A 143 2.53 1.35 14.25
C LEU A 143 2.08 2.31 15.38
N PRO A 144 1.03 2.02 16.17
CA PRO A 144 0.24 3.13 16.76
C PRO A 144 0.56 3.40 18.22
N LYS A 145 1.13 2.42 18.91
CA LYS A 145 1.34 2.50 20.37
C LYS A 145 2.61 3.25 20.74
N LEU A 146 3.48 3.54 19.77
CA LEU A 146 4.82 4.04 20.01
C LEU A 146 5.18 5.27 19.17
N PHE A 147 4.38 5.71 18.18
CA PHE A 147 4.83 6.74 17.23
C PHE A 147 3.94 7.99 17.19
N TYR A 148 4.58 9.14 17.00
CA TYR A 148 3.98 10.37 16.49
C TYR A 148 4.45 10.59 15.06
N PHE A 149 3.56 11.05 14.18
CA PHE A 149 3.89 11.29 12.77
C PHE A 149 3.94 12.78 12.47
N ILE A 150 5.10 13.27 12.03
CA ILE A 150 5.27 14.65 11.57
C ILE A 150 5.08 14.70 10.06
N PRO A 151 4.32 15.68 9.53
CA PRO A 151 4.17 15.83 8.11
C PRO A 151 5.50 16.14 7.41
N GLY A 152 5.78 15.47 6.29
CA GLY A 152 7.03 15.65 5.54
C GLY A 152 7.27 17.08 5.06
N TRP A 153 6.21 17.83 4.76
CA TRP A 153 6.28 19.25 4.39
C TRP A 153 6.73 20.17 5.54
N CYS A 154 6.78 19.67 6.78
CA CYS A 154 7.34 20.40 7.92
C CYS A 154 8.87 20.37 7.94
N LEU A 155 9.53 19.64 7.03
CA LEU A 155 10.97 19.39 7.04
C LEU A 155 11.64 19.92 5.77
N ASN A 156 12.87 20.39 5.93
CA ASN A 156 13.80 20.64 4.83
C ASN A 156 14.39 19.32 4.32
N GLU A 157 15.07 19.38 3.17
CA GLU A 157 15.77 18.21 2.58
C GLU A 157 16.86 17.65 3.51
N ASP A 158 17.42 18.46 4.40
CA ASP A 158 18.41 18.06 5.40
C ASP A 158 17.79 17.50 6.70
N GLY A 159 16.46 17.41 6.77
CA GLY A 159 15.71 16.93 7.93
C GLY A 159 15.48 17.99 9.02
N SER A 160 15.92 19.23 8.83
CA SER A 160 15.65 20.32 9.78
C SER A 160 14.19 20.80 9.69
N LEU A 161 13.61 21.21 10.82
CA LEU A 161 12.22 21.68 10.87
C LEU A 161 12.06 23.09 10.27
N ILE A 162 11.18 23.21 9.28
CA ILE A 162 10.71 24.49 8.72
C ILE A 162 9.61 25.07 9.61
N HIS A 163 8.73 24.21 10.11
CA HIS A 163 7.54 24.57 10.89
C HIS A 163 7.56 23.90 12.29
N PRO A 164 8.41 24.38 13.21
CA PRO A 164 8.57 23.76 14.53
C PRO A 164 7.29 23.85 15.38
N ASP A 165 6.46 24.87 15.18
CA ASP A 165 5.19 25.02 15.90
C ASP A 165 4.16 23.95 15.50
N VAL A 166 4.18 23.50 14.24
CA VAL A 166 3.34 22.39 13.76
C VAL A 166 3.79 21.09 14.39
N ALA A 167 5.10 20.81 14.39
CA ALA A 167 5.63 19.60 15.01
C ALA A 167 5.28 19.50 16.50
N VAL A 168 5.40 20.61 17.23
CA VAL A 168 4.98 20.68 18.64
C VAL A 168 3.48 20.39 18.80
N LYS A 169 2.61 21.01 17.99
CA LYS A 169 1.15 20.78 18.06
C LYS A 169 0.78 19.33 17.78
N VAL A 170 1.42 18.70 16.80
CA VAL A 170 1.21 17.30 16.45
C VAL A 170 1.59 16.39 17.62
N ILE A 171 2.76 16.59 18.22
CA ILE A 171 3.24 15.79 19.36
C ILE A 171 2.36 15.96 20.59
N MET A 172 1.81 17.17 20.79
CA MET A 172 0.83 17.45 21.85
C MET A 172 -0.56 16.87 21.56
N GLY A 173 -0.77 16.19 20.43
CA GLY A 173 -2.06 15.65 20.01
C GLY A 173 -3.08 16.73 19.63
N LEU A 174 -2.63 17.96 19.40
CA LEU A 174 -3.48 19.12 19.12
C LEU A 174 -3.78 19.29 17.62
N LYS A 175 -3.06 18.59 16.75
CA LYS A 175 -3.34 18.53 15.31
C LYS A 175 -3.01 17.15 14.77
N SER A 176 -4.03 16.42 14.34
CA SER A 176 -3.88 15.43 13.28
C SER A 176 -3.73 16.18 11.94
N HIS A 177 -3.17 15.51 10.94
CA HIS A 177 -3.07 16.01 9.56
C HIS A 177 -3.69 14.99 8.62
N ASP A 178 -3.90 15.35 7.37
CA ASP A 178 -4.53 14.45 6.41
C ASP A 178 -3.74 13.14 6.27
N PHE A 179 -4.45 12.03 6.05
CA PHE A 179 -3.81 10.75 5.74
C PHE A 179 -2.96 10.89 4.46
N PRO A 180 -1.78 10.23 4.39
CA PRO A 180 -0.98 10.21 3.18
C PRO A 180 -1.79 9.71 1.98
N GLY A 181 -1.57 10.31 0.80
CA GLY A 181 -2.40 10.07 -0.39
C GLY A 181 -2.55 8.60 -0.80
N ARG A 182 -1.58 7.74 -0.46
CA ARG A 182 -1.66 6.29 -0.72
C ARG A 182 -2.84 5.62 0.00
N PHE A 183 -3.26 6.11 1.17
CA PHE A 183 -4.40 5.58 1.91
C PHE A 183 -5.74 5.80 1.21
N TYR A 184 -5.87 6.87 0.40
CA TYR A 184 -7.05 7.12 -0.43
C TYR A 184 -7.22 6.10 -1.57
N THR A 185 -6.22 5.26 -1.85
CA THR A 185 -6.28 4.27 -2.94
C THR A 185 -6.18 2.82 -2.45
N ALA A 186 -5.83 2.61 -1.19
CA ALA A 186 -5.60 1.29 -0.59
C ALA A 186 -6.84 0.82 0.18
N PHE A 187 -7.95 0.63 -0.54
CA PHE A 187 -9.25 0.34 0.07
C PHE A 187 -9.29 -1.00 0.83
N ASP A 188 -8.43 -1.95 0.48
CA ASP A 188 -8.28 -3.22 1.18
C ASP A 188 -7.99 -3.04 2.68
N ASN A 189 -7.33 -1.95 3.07
CA ASN A 189 -7.02 -1.66 4.47
C ASN A 189 -8.26 -1.43 5.33
N PHE A 190 -9.32 -0.80 4.80
CA PHE A 190 -10.54 -0.55 5.58
C PHE A 190 -11.28 -1.86 5.93
N PHE A 191 -11.14 -2.88 5.08
CA PHE A 191 -11.80 -4.18 5.27
C PHE A 191 -10.94 -5.19 6.02
N LEU A 192 -9.65 -5.27 5.69
CA LEU A 192 -8.73 -6.28 6.22
C LEU A 192 -7.99 -5.80 7.47
N HIS A 193 -7.85 -4.48 7.61
CA HIS A 193 -7.00 -3.84 8.60
C HIS A 193 -7.70 -2.64 9.26
N GLY A 194 -9.02 -2.69 9.46
CA GLY A 194 -9.78 -1.57 10.07
C GLY A 194 -9.19 -1.07 11.39
N GLY A 195 -8.74 -1.98 12.27
CA GLY A 195 -8.08 -1.61 13.52
C GLY A 195 -6.76 -0.83 13.33
N MET A 196 -6.02 -1.03 12.22
CA MET A 196 -4.87 -0.19 11.87
C MET A 196 -5.31 1.23 11.55
N MET A 197 -6.43 1.39 10.84
CA MET A 197 -6.97 2.70 10.46
C MET A 197 -7.41 3.48 11.70
N ASP A 198 -8.14 2.84 12.61
CA ASP A 198 -8.56 3.43 13.89
C ASP A 198 -7.36 3.92 14.70
N ASP A 199 -6.36 3.06 14.81
CA ASP A 199 -5.12 3.31 15.50
C ASP A 199 -4.30 4.47 14.88
N LEU A 200 -4.26 4.56 13.55
CA LEU A 200 -3.67 5.69 12.84
C LEU A 200 -4.51 6.97 12.98
N GLY A 201 -5.80 6.84 13.26
CA GLY A 201 -6.73 7.94 13.54
C GLY A 201 -6.33 8.84 14.71
N TYR A 202 -5.49 8.36 15.62
CA TYR A 202 -4.89 9.22 16.67
C TYR A 202 -3.90 10.26 16.11
N SER A 203 -3.35 10.02 14.92
CA SER A 203 -2.33 10.88 14.29
C SER A 203 -2.82 11.54 13.01
N PHE A 204 -3.75 10.90 12.31
CA PHE A 204 -4.23 11.32 11.00
C PHE A 204 -5.75 11.48 10.99
N TYR A 205 -6.25 12.26 10.04
CA TYR A 205 -7.66 12.32 9.70
C TYR A 205 -7.83 12.28 8.19
N PHE A 206 -9.03 12.01 7.69
CA PHE A 206 -9.37 12.27 6.29
C PHE A 206 -9.93 13.68 6.14
N GLU A 207 -9.36 14.46 5.23
CA GLU A 207 -9.86 15.81 4.91
C GLU A 207 -11.17 15.74 4.08
N ARG A 208 -11.31 14.70 3.25
CA ARG A 208 -12.42 14.54 2.30
C ARG A 208 -13.15 13.22 2.50
N GLY A 209 -13.91 13.10 3.60
CA GLY A 209 -14.61 11.89 3.99
C GLY A 209 -15.61 11.40 2.93
N SER A 210 -16.48 12.28 2.41
CA SER A 210 -17.47 11.89 1.39
C SER A 210 -16.82 11.34 0.14
N HIS A 211 -15.80 12.03 -0.40
CA HIS A 211 -15.09 11.55 -1.59
C HIS A 211 -14.39 10.20 -1.37
N LEU A 212 -13.83 9.97 -0.18
CA LEU A 212 -13.23 8.68 0.15
C LEU A 212 -14.28 7.56 0.13
N VAL A 213 -15.49 7.83 0.61
CA VAL A 213 -16.59 6.87 0.59
C VAL A 213 -17.15 6.67 -0.81
N GLU A 214 -17.26 7.72 -1.61
CA GLU A 214 -17.55 7.61 -3.05
C GLU A 214 -16.57 6.66 -3.75
N ASP A 215 -15.26 6.88 -3.58
CA ASP A 215 -14.24 6.04 -4.19
C ASP A 215 -14.27 4.60 -3.66
N LEU A 216 -14.54 4.41 -2.36
CA LEU A 216 -14.69 3.10 -1.74
C LEU A 216 -15.89 2.34 -2.31
N LEU A 217 -17.06 2.97 -2.39
CA LEU A 217 -18.28 2.40 -2.97
C LEU A 217 -18.05 2.05 -4.45
N GLN A 218 -17.46 2.98 -5.20
CA GLN A 218 -17.09 2.77 -6.59
C GLN A 218 -16.20 1.53 -6.73
N TRP A 219 -15.15 1.42 -5.92
CA TRP A 219 -14.22 0.30 -5.94
C TRP A 219 -14.90 -1.04 -5.57
N VAL A 220 -15.71 -1.09 -4.51
CA VAL A 220 -16.40 -2.32 -4.07
C VAL A 220 -17.32 -2.87 -5.16
N PHE A 221 -18.16 -2.03 -5.76
CA PHE A 221 -19.20 -2.47 -6.70
C PHE A 221 -18.72 -2.57 -8.16
N THR A 222 -17.45 -2.26 -8.43
CA THR A 222 -16.83 -2.48 -9.75
C THR A 222 -15.79 -3.60 -9.75
N GLU A 223 -14.96 -3.69 -8.72
CA GLU A 223 -13.91 -4.70 -8.65
C GLU A 223 -14.40 -6.03 -8.04
N PHE A 224 -15.51 -6.00 -7.29
CA PHE A 224 -16.09 -7.16 -6.61
C PHE A 224 -15.07 -7.91 -5.74
N PRO A 225 -14.44 -7.24 -4.75
CA PRO A 225 -13.36 -7.80 -3.97
C PRO A 225 -13.75 -9.12 -3.30
N PRO A 226 -12.93 -10.18 -3.39
CA PRO A 226 -13.30 -11.52 -2.93
C PRO A 226 -13.35 -11.66 -1.41
N TYR A 227 -12.73 -10.73 -0.67
CA TYR A 227 -12.72 -10.72 0.78
C TYR A 227 -13.90 -9.97 1.42
N VAL A 228 -14.68 -9.22 0.63
CA VAL A 228 -15.93 -8.59 1.09
C VAL A 228 -17.06 -9.61 0.98
N LYS A 229 -17.49 -10.11 2.13
CA LYS A 229 -18.41 -11.27 2.22
C LYS A 229 -19.85 -10.86 2.46
N ASN A 230 -20.08 -9.83 3.25
CA ASN A 230 -21.40 -9.36 3.66
C ASN A 230 -21.48 -7.83 3.66
N TYR A 231 -22.70 -7.30 3.77
CA TYR A 231 -22.93 -5.86 3.82
C TYR A 231 -22.35 -5.21 5.09
N ASP A 232 -22.40 -5.89 6.24
CA ASP A 232 -21.86 -5.39 7.51
C ASP A 232 -20.37 -4.98 7.42
N GLN A 233 -19.59 -5.68 6.60
CA GLN A 233 -18.19 -5.31 6.35
C GLN A 233 -18.04 -4.01 5.58
N ILE A 234 -18.95 -3.71 4.65
CA ILE A 234 -19.00 -2.45 3.93
C ILE A 234 -19.40 -1.33 4.89
N GLU A 235 -20.43 -1.56 5.69
CA GLU A 235 -20.88 -0.61 6.71
C GLU A 235 -19.76 -0.28 7.71
N ALA A 236 -19.04 -1.29 8.21
CA ALA A 236 -17.90 -1.10 9.10
C ALA A 236 -16.77 -0.29 8.43
N ALA A 237 -16.45 -0.58 7.18
CA ALA A 237 -15.41 0.15 6.44
C ALA A 237 -15.78 1.63 6.23
N ILE A 238 -17.05 1.90 5.89
CA ILE A 238 -17.57 3.26 5.72
C ILE A 238 -17.60 3.99 7.08
N SER A 239 -17.99 3.30 8.15
CA SER A 239 -17.97 3.84 9.52
C SER A 239 -16.56 4.24 9.94
N VAL A 240 -15.54 3.43 9.62
CA VAL A 240 -14.13 3.77 9.85
C VAL A 240 -13.74 5.00 9.03
N ALA A 241 -14.09 5.07 7.74
CA ALA A 241 -13.75 6.21 6.88
C ALA A 241 -14.30 7.54 7.42
N TYR A 242 -15.58 7.58 7.80
CA TYR A 242 -16.20 8.78 8.38
C TYR A 242 -15.76 9.05 9.81
N GLY A 243 -15.62 8.02 10.65
CA GLY A 243 -15.13 8.17 12.02
C GLY A 243 -13.73 8.80 12.11
N LEU A 244 -12.96 8.70 11.04
CA LEU A 244 -11.62 9.29 10.90
C LEU A 244 -11.62 10.65 10.18
N THR A 245 -12.77 11.22 9.83
CA THR A 245 -12.85 12.52 9.13
C THR A 245 -12.77 13.67 10.14
N SER A 246 -11.97 14.72 9.84
CA SER A 246 -11.69 15.81 10.79
C SER A 246 -12.83 16.78 11.05
N MET A 247 -13.75 16.88 10.10
CA MET A 247 -14.96 17.69 10.25
C MET A 247 -16.11 16.76 10.57
N SER A 248 -16.83 17.08 11.64
CA SER A 248 -18.23 16.70 11.76
C SER A 248 -18.92 17.11 10.46
N CYS A 249 -19.32 16.12 9.66
CA CYS A 249 -20.21 16.26 8.51
C CYS A 249 -19.63 16.99 7.28
N ASP A 250 -18.72 16.34 6.54
CA ASP A 250 -18.72 16.47 5.08
C ASP A 250 -19.77 15.49 4.51
N PHE A 251 -20.99 15.50 5.03
CA PHE A 251 -22.09 14.74 4.43
C PHE A 251 -22.49 15.46 3.15
N SER A 252 -22.67 14.69 2.09
CA SER A 252 -23.06 15.19 0.78
C SER A 252 -23.94 14.14 0.10
N SER A 253 -24.63 14.53 -0.96
CA SER A 253 -25.36 13.59 -1.83
C SER A 253 -24.43 12.73 -2.70
N GLY A 254 -23.11 13.01 -2.72
CA GLY A 254 -22.12 12.36 -3.57
C GLY A 254 -22.07 10.84 -3.43
N PRO A 255 -21.92 10.28 -2.22
CA PRO A 255 -21.97 8.84 -2.00
C PRO A 255 -23.26 8.18 -2.52
N LEU A 256 -24.41 8.84 -2.39
CA LEU A 256 -25.68 8.34 -2.92
C LEU A 256 -25.72 8.34 -4.46
N LEU A 257 -25.20 9.40 -5.08
CA LEU A 257 -25.09 9.49 -6.53
C LEU A 257 -24.21 8.37 -7.09
N VAL A 258 -23.03 8.15 -6.49
CA VAL A 258 -22.14 7.05 -6.88
C VAL A 258 -22.84 5.71 -6.66
N LEU A 259 -23.52 5.52 -5.53
CA LEU A 259 -24.24 4.29 -5.25
C LEU A 259 -25.33 4.01 -6.30
N LEU A 260 -26.11 5.01 -6.70
CA LEU A 260 -27.11 4.89 -7.77
C LEU A 260 -26.46 4.48 -9.09
N GLN A 261 -25.36 5.12 -9.45
CA GLN A 261 -24.62 4.81 -10.68
C GLN A 261 -24.08 3.37 -10.67
N VAL A 262 -23.39 2.96 -9.62
CA VAL A 262 -22.78 1.63 -9.57
C VAL A 262 -23.80 0.50 -9.43
N LEU A 263 -24.97 0.76 -8.83
CA LEU A 263 -26.01 -0.26 -8.65
C LEU A 263 -26.95 -0.40 -9.86
N PHE A 264 -27.32 0.72 -10.50
CA PHE A 264 -28.38 0.75 -11.50
C PHE A 264 -27.88 1.08 -12.92
N GLU A 265 -26.67 1.61 -13.07
CA GLU A 265 -26.05 1.86 -14.38
C GLU A 265 -24.87 0.93 -14.71
N ASN A 266 -24.66 -0.10 -13.90
CA ASN A 266 -23.53 -1.00 -14.06
C ASN A 266 -23.50 -1.67 -15.43
N LYS A 267 -22.31 -1.77 -16.02
CA LYS A 267 -22.09 -2.42 -17.33
C LYS A 267 -22.27 -3.94 -17.29
N ASP A 268 -22.19 -4.57 -16.12
CA ASP A 268 -22.40 -6.01 -15.92
C ASP A 268 -23.48 -6.28 -14.84
N PRO A 269 -24.77 -6.08 -15.16
CA PRO A 269 -25.86 -6.27 -14.21
C PRO A 269 -25.95 -7.67 -13.59
N PRO A 270 -25.73 -8.80 -14.32
CA PRO A 270 -25.80 -10.13 -13.73
C PRO A 270 -24.73 -10.37 -12.65
N ARG A 271 -23.50 -9.94 -12.91
CA ARG A 271 -22.41 -10.10 -11.93
C ARG A 271 -22.64 -9.26 -10.68
N LEU A 272 -23.09 -8.02 -10.88
CA LEU A 272 -23.47 -7.15 -9.78
C LEU A 272 -24.62 -7.76 -8.96
N GLN A 273 -25.67 -8.29 -9.60
CA GLN A 273 -26.78 -8.93 -8.90
C GLN A 273 -26.28 -10.08 -8.01
N ALA A 274 -25.48 -10.99 -8.58
CA ALA A 274 -24.93 -12.11 -7.84
C ALA A 274 -24.05 -11.67 -6.66
N PHE A 275 -23.32 -10.56 -6.81
CA PHE A 275 -22.55 -9.98 -5.72
C PHE A 275 -23.45 -9.42 -4.62
N VAL A 276 -24.48 -8.65 -4.97
CA VAL A 276 -25.41 -8.03 -4.01
C VAL A 276 -26.25 -9.11 -3.29
N ASP A 277 -26.76 -10.10 -4.00
CA ASP A 277 -27.48 -11.24 -3.41
C ASP A 277 -26.61 -11.98 -2.39
N ARG A 278 -25.32 -12.14 -2.70
CA ARG A 278 -24.34 -12.72 -1.77
C ARG A 278 -24.15 -11.86 -0.52
N LEU A 279 -24.19 -10.53 -0.62
CA LEU A 279 -23.99 -9.64 0.53
C LEU A 279 -25.11 -9.77 1.58
N PHE A 280 -26.33 -10.10 1.14
CA PHE A 280 -27.51 -10.26 2.00
C PHE A 280 -27.88 -11.71 2.27
N GLU A 281 -27.15 -12.68 1.72
CA GLU A 281 -27.47 -14.11 1.79
C GLU A 281 -28.90 -14.43 1.27
N GLU A 282 -29.41 -13.61 0.34
CA GLU A 282 -30.77 -13.68 -0.20
C GLU A 282 -30.74 -13.52 -1.72
N GLU A 283 -31.33 -14.49 -2.45
CA GLU A 283 -31.54 -14.36 -3.90
C GLU A 283 -32.89 -13.68 -4.15
N THR A 284 -32.88 -12.35 -4.28
CA THR A 284 -34.07 -11.59 -4.63
C THR A 284 -33.79 -10.60 -5.77
N ASN A 285 -34.78 -10.36 -6.62
CA ASN A 285 -34.65 -9.33 -7.66
C ASN A 285 -34.53 -7.91 -7.07
N ASP A 286 -34.86 -7.73 -5.80
CA ASP A 286 -34.91 -6.44 -5.12
C ASP A 286 -33.68 -6.16 -4.25
N SER A 287 -32.68 -7.05 -4.21
CA SER A 287 -31.52 -6.93 -3.32
C SER A 287 -30.74 -5.62 -3.52
N ARG A 288 -30.76 -5.03 -4.72
CA ARG A 288 -30.14 -3.71 -4.98
C ARG A 288 -30.91 -2.56 -4.35
N ILE A 289 -32.24 -2.62 -4.40
CA ILE A 289 -33.11 -1.63 -3.77
C ILE A 289 -32.98 -1.77 -2.25
N LYS A 290 -32.94 -3.00 -1.73
CA LYS A 290 -32.67 -3.28 -0.31
C LYS A 290 -31.32 -2.72 0.14
N LEU A 291 -30.27 -2.89 -0.67
CA LEU A 291 -28.94 -2.32 -0.40
C LEU A 291 -29.02 -0.80 -0.30
N PHE A 292 -29.68 -0.17 -1.27
CA PHE A 292 -29.87 1.28 -1.29
C PHE A 292 -30.65 1.79 -0.07
N ASP A 293 -31.77 1.15 0.27
CA ASP A 293 -32.60 1.46 1.45
C ASP A 293 -31.76 1.36 2.74
N THR A 294 -31.00 0.27 2.88
CA THR A 294 -30.12 0.04 4.04
C THR A 294 -29.02 1.10 4.14
N PHE A 295 -28.45 1.51 3.01
CA PHE A 295 -27.44 2.56 2.99
C PHE A 295 -28.03 3.93 3.40
N VAL A 296 -29.16 4.33 2.82
CA VAL A 296 -29.84 5.59 3.19
C VAL A 296 -30.20 5.59 4.67
N MET A 297 -30.73 4.47 5.19
CA MET A 297 -31.04 4.33 6.60
C MET A 297 -29.81 4.53 7.48
N ASN A 298 -28.71 3.82 7.22
CA ASN A 298 -27.56 3.84 8.13
C ASN A 298 -26.74 5.13 8.01
N TYR A 299 -26.77 5.81 6.85
CA TYR A 299 -25.93 6.97 6.59
C TYR A 299 -26.64 8.32 6.67
N TYR A 300 -27.95 8.37 6.47
CA TYR A 300 -28.69 9.62 6.36
C TYR A 300 -29.90 9.73 7.31
N SER A 301 -30.19 8.73 8.16
CA SER A 301 -31.43 8.76 8.97
C SER A 301 -31.34 9.41 10.36
N GLU A 302 -30.17 9.47 11.00
CA GLU A 302 -30.05 9.98 12.38
C GLU A 302 -29.28 11.31 12.52
N GLU A 303 -28.34 11.62 11.63
CA GLU A 303 -27.45 12.79 11.76
C GLU A 303 -27.33 13.67 10.49
N ALA A 304 -27.86 13.23 9.34
CA ALA A 304 -27.74 13.99 8.10
C ALA A 304 -28.80 15.10 8.01
N ASP A 305 -28.42 16.21 7.37
CA ASP A 305 -29.34 17.29 7.05
C ASP A 305 -30.31 16.79 5.95
N PRO A 306 -31.64 16.92 6.13
CA PRO A 306 -32.61 16.67 5.06
C PRO A 306 -32.29 17.39 3.74
N GLU A 307 -31.48 18.45 3.79
CA GLU A 307 -30.96 19.15 2.61
C GLU A 307 -30.10 18.24 1.72
N ASP A 308 -29.32 17.30 2.26
CA ASP A 308 -28.46 16.39 1.47
C ASP A 308 -29.27 15.42 0.60
N LEU A 309 -30.42 14.96 1.13
CA LEU A 309 -31.38 14.13 0.40
C LEU A 309 -32.24 14.94 -0.57
N SER A 310 -32.17 16.27 -0.49
CA SER A 310 -32.91 17.21 -1.34
C SER A 310 -32.01 17.83 -2.41
N ASP A 311 -30.82 17.28 -2.65
CA ASP A 311 -29.85 17.78 -3.62
C ASP A 311 -30.37 17.68 -5.09
N PRO A 312 -30.29 18.76 -5.89
CA PRO A 312 -30.76 18.76 -7.28
C PRO A 312 -30.15 17.69 -8.18
N MET A 313 -28.87 17.34 -7.98
CA MET A 313 -28.21 16.33 -8.81
C MET A 313 -28.74 14.93 -8.48
N LEU A 314 -28.94 14.63 -7.19
CA LEU A 314 -29.56 13.38 -6.74
C LEU A 314 -30.95 13.19 -7.37
N TRP A 315 -31.80 14.23 -7.31
CA TRP A 315 -33.15 14.17 -7.87
C TRP A 315 -33.19 14.07 -9.39
N ALA A 316 -32.25 14.74 -10.09
CA ALA A 316 -32.10 14.59 -11.54
C ALA A 316 -31.76 13.13 -11.91
N GLU A 317 -30.90 12.49 -11.13
CA GLU A 317 -30.46 11.12 -11.37
C GLU A 317 -31.57 10.10 -11.07
N LEU A 318 -32.30 10.26 -9.96
CA LEU A 318 -33.47 9.44 -9.64
C LEU A 318 -34.54 9.51 -10.75
N ARG A 319 -34.78 10.72 -11.28
CA ARG A 319 -35.70 10.93 -12.41
C ARG A 319 -35.22 10.21 -13.66
N ARG A 320 -33.93 10.31 -13.98
CA ARG A 320 -33.31 9.66 -15.14
C ARG A 320 -33.45 8.14 -15.07
N LEU A 321 -33.28 7.55 -13.89
CA LEU A 321 -33.50 6.12 -13.65
C LEU A 321 -35.00 5.72 -13.68
N SER A 322 -35.91 6.66 -13.41
CA SER A 322 -37.37 6.44 -13.42
C SER A 322 -37.83 5.26 -12.56
N ASN A 323 -37.14 5.00 -11.45
CA ASN A 323 -37.45 3.91 -10.52
C ASN A 323 -38.21 4.47 -9.30
N MET A 324 -39.51 4.20 -9.24
CA MET A 324 -40.39 4.69 -8.17
C MET A 324 -39.99 4.21 -6.78
N ALA A 325 -39.46 2.99 -6.66
CA ALA A 325 -39.05 2.47 -5.36
C ALA A 325 -37.89 3.28 -4.76
N LEU A 326 -36.95 3.77 -5.59
CA LEU A 326 -35.83 4.59 -5.12
C LEU A 326 -36.29 5.99 -4.69
N ILE A 327 -37.26 6.56 -5.42
CA ILE A 327 -37.87 7.84 -5.07
C ILE A 327 -38.60 7.72 -3.73
N GLU A 328 -39.42 6.68 -3.54
CA GLU A 328 -40.15 6.44 -2.30
C GLU A 328 -39.23 6.25 -1.09
N ILE A 329 -38.04 5.65 -1.27
CA ILE A 329 -37.02 5.54 -0.22
C ILE A 329 -36.54 6.93 0.19
N ILE A 330 -36.09 7.75 -0.76
CA ILE A 330 -35.55 9.07 -0.45
C ILE A 330 -36.61 9.98 0.19
N GLU A 331 -37.86 9.95 -0.29
CA GLU A 331 -38.97 10.67 0.33
C GLU A 331 -39.26 10.18 1.77
N ARG A 332 -39.18 8.87 2.01
CA ARG A 332 -39.38 8.28 3.35
C ARG A 332 -38.40 8.81 4.38
N TYR A 333 -37.16 9.07 3.99
CA TYR A 333 -36.10 9.62 4.85
C TYR A 333 -36.04 11.15 4.84
N GLY A 334 -37.04 11.83 4.26
CA GLY A 334 -37.20 13.29 4.37
C GLY A 334 -36.64 14.11 3.21
N GLY A 335 -36.14 13.47 2.15
CA GLY A 335 -35.74 14.18 0.92
C GLY A 335 -36.94 14.80 0.23
N VAL A 336 -36.81 16.07 -0.17
CA VAL A 336 -37.87 16.81 -0.86
C VAL A 336 -37.54 16.94 -2.35
N PRO A 337 -38.46 16.57 -3.26
CA PRO A 337 -38.24 16.76 -4.69
C PRO A 337 -38.02 18.24 -5.03
N GLN A 338 -36.88 18.53 -5.67
CA GLN A 338 -36.59 19.85 -6.20
C GLN A 338 -37.34 20.06 -7.53
N TYR A 339 -38.57 20.56 -7.46
CA TYR A 339 -39.43 20.79 -8.64
C TYR A 339 -38.86 21.81 -9.65
N ASP A 340 -37.90 22.64 -9.24
CA ASP A 340 -37.25 23.61 -10.13
C ASP A 340 -36.32 22.96 -11.17
N VAL A 341 -35.87 21.72 -10.94
CA VAL A 341 -35.13 20.91 -11.93
C VAL A 341 -36.08 20.22 -12.93
N PHE A 342 -37.40 20.37 -12.74
CA PHE A 342 -38.40 19.75 -13.60
C PHE A 342 -38.80 20.61 -14.82
N PHE A 343 -38.37 21.87 -14.89
CA PHE A 343 -38.77 22.84 -15.91
C PHE A 343 -37.63 23.27 -16.84
#